data_AF-A0A3D0FR35-F1
#
_entry.id   AF-A0A3D0FR35-F1
#
_cell.length_a   1.000
_cell.length_b   1.000
_cell.length_c   1.000
_cell.angle_alpha   90.00
_cell.angle_beta   90.00
_cell.angle_gamma   90.00
#
_symmetry.space_group_name_H-M   'P 1'
#
loop_
_entity.id
_entity.type
_entity.pdbx_description
1 polymer ?
#
loop_
_entity_poly.entity_id
_entity_poly.type
_entity_poly.pdbx_seq_one_letter_code
_entity_poly.pdbx_strand_id
1 'polypeptide(L)'
;IGRRTWGGVVGYSGTVPVVDGGSIVTPSYAPFAADGSGWIIEGRGVEPDIEIFNDPYKEFMGEDEQLEKAIEVIKKQMKEYNYKPATIPPFPDKNPK
;
A
#
# COMPACT_ATOMS: atom_id res chain seq x y z
N ILE A 1 8.43 -1.59 5.31
CA ILE A 1 9.09 -2.52 6.28
C ILE A 1 8.43 -3.87 6.08
N GLY A 2 9.20 -4.94 5.87
CA GLY A 2 8.67 -6.30 5.69
C GLY A 2 9.26 -7.03 4.50
N ARG A 3 8.44 -7.79 3.78
CA ARG A 3 8.82 -8.47 2.53
C ARG A 3 8.11 -7.88 1.31
N ARG A 4 8.68 -8.11 0.13
CA ARG A 4 8.08 -7.76 -1.15
C ARG A 4 6.65 -8.31 -1.25
N THR A 5 5.71 -7.46 -1.68
CA THR A 5 4.31 -7.88 -1.85
C THR A 5 4.14 -8.81 -3.06
N TRP A 6 2.98 -9.46 -3.16
CA TRP A 6 2.71 -10.43 -4.23
C TRP A 6 2.79 -9.84 -5.64
N GLY A 7 2.24 -8.64 -5.84
CA GLY A 7 2.26 -7.96 -7.13
C GLY A 7 1.13 -8.33 -8.10
N GLY A 8 0.02 -8.91 -7.63
CA GLY A 8 -1.22 -8.98 -8.41
C GLY A 8 -2.10 -7.78 -8.08
N VAL A 9 -2.04 -6.76 -8.93
CA VAL A 9 -2.78 -5.50 -8.77
C VAL A 9 -3.71 -5.20 -9.94
N VAL A 10 -3.72 -6.02 -10.99
CA VAL A 10 -4.78 -5.95 -12.00
C VAL A 10 -6.08 -6.43 -11.35
N GLY A 11 -6.96 -5.47 -11.05
CA GLY A 11 -8.27 -5.69 -10.49
C GLY A 11 -9.27 -6.21 -11.53
N TYR A 12 -10.44 -6.61 -11.07
CA TYR A 12 -11.52 -7.13 -11.91
C TYR A 12 -12.84 -6.43 -11.62
N SER A 13 -13.66 -6.26 -12.65
CA SER A 13 -14.99 -5.64 -12.56
C SER A 13 -16.07 -6.72 -12.49
N GLY A 14 -16.19 -7.36 -11.33
CA GLY A 14 -17.17 -8.43 -11.10
C GLY A 14 -16.80 -9.78 -11.71
N THR A 15 -17.71 -10.74 -11.62
CA THR A 15 -17.51 -12.11 -12.09
C THR A 15 -18.52 -12.46 -13.19
N VAL A 16 -18.12 -13.34 -14.10
CA VAL A 16 -18.98 -13.86 -15.16
C VAL A 16 -19.48 -15.25 -14.75
N PRO A 17 -20.77 -15.44 -14.42
CA PRO A 17 -21.29 -16.75 -14.02
C PRO A 17 -21.33 -17.73 -15.20
N VAL A 18 -21.16 -19.02 -14.92
CA VAL A 18 -21.26 -20.11 -15.90
C VAL A 18 -22.38 -21.10 -15.55
N VAL A 19 -22.81 -21.90 -16.54
CA VAL A 19 -24.01 -22.76 -16.49
C VAL A 19 -24.03 -23.80 -15.36
N ASP A 20 -22.86 -24.20 -14.86
CA ASP A 20 -22.69 -25.18 -13.78
C ASP A 20 -22.61 -24.55 -12.38
N GLY A 21 -22.82 -23.22 -12.27
CA GLY A 21 -22.78 -22.48 -11.01
C GLY A 21 -21.39 -21.95 -10.63
N GLY A 22 -20.36 -22.17 -11.46
CA GLY A 22 -19.06 -21.53 -11.32
C GLY A 22 -19.06 -20.04 -11.72
N SER A 23 -17.89 -19.40 -11.63
CA SER A 23 -17.69 -18.05 -12.13
C SER A 23 -16.28 -17.84 -12.70
N ILE A 24 -16.17 -16.99 -13.71
CA ILE A 24 -14.92 -16.58 -14.35
C ILE A 24 -14.59 -15.16 -13.89
N VAL A 25 -13.34 -14.96 -13.46
CA VAL A 25 -12.79 -13.64 -13.14
C VAL A 25 -11.84 -13.25 -14.25
N THR A 26 -12.05 -12.08 -14.86
CA THR A 26 -11.14 -11.53 -15.87
C THR A 26 -10.53 -10.22 -15.39
N PRO A 27 -9.20 -10.04 -15.54
CA PRO A 27 -8.55 -8.78 -15.18
C PRO A 27 -9.11 -7.63 -16.05
N SER A 28 -9.54 -6.54 -15.41
CA SER A 28 -10.31 -5.45 -16.05
C SER A 28 -9.58 -4.11 -16.04
N TYR A 29 -8.83 -3.80 -14.99
CA TYR A 29 -8.11 -2.54 -14.86
C TYR A 29 -6.87 -2.70 -14.00
N ALA A 30 -5.83 -1.93 -14.29
CA ALA A 30 -4.58 -1.96 -13.54
C ALA A 30 -4.20 -0.53 -13.09
N PRO A 31 -3.47 -0.39 -11.98
CA PRO A 31 -2.89 0.89 -11.59
C PRO A 31 -1.67 1.23 -12.47
N PHE A 32 -1.69 2.43 -13.06
CA PHE A 32 -0.57 3.00 -13.81
C PHE A 32 0.14 4.06 -12.97
N ALA A 33 1.45 4.20 -13.14
CA ALA A 33 2.21 5.20 -12.39
C ALA A 33 1.75 6.62 -12.72
N ALA A 34 1.62 7.47 -11.68
CA ALA A 34 1.13 8.85 -11.84
C ALA A 34 2.07 9.74 -12.67
N ASP A 35 3.36 9.40 -12.72
CA ASP A 35 4.38 10.06 -13.54
C ASP A 35 4.44 9.54 -14.98
N GLY A 36 3.60 8.55 -15.32
CA GLY A 36 3.53 7.95 -16.64
C GLY A 36 4.60 6.88 -16.91
N SER A 37 5.39 6.48 -15.90
CA SER A 37 6.54 5.58 -16.07
C SER A 37 6.19 4.14 -16.47
N GLY A 38 4.95 3.69 -16.24
CA GLY A 38 4.51 2.36 -16.65
C GLY A 38 3.60 1.63 -15.65
N TRP A 39 3.43 0.34 -15.91
CA TRP A 39 2.84 -0.63 -14.99
C TRP A 39 3.90 -1.07 -13.97
N ILE A 40 3.92 -0.41 -12.81
CA ILE A 40 5.05 -0.49 -11.87
C ILE A 40 4.95 -1.59 -10.81
N ILE A 41 3.77 -2.19 -10.60
CA ILE A 41 3.54 -3.16 -9.52
C ILE A 41 3.17 -4.55 -10.05
N GLU A 42 2.45 -4.66 -11.17
CA GLU A 42 1.97 -5.94 -11.68
C GLU A 42 3.11 -6.91 -12.00
N GLY A 43 3.00 -8.16 -11.52
CA GLY A 43 3.98 -9.23 -11.76
C GLY A 43 5.27 -9.11 -10.93
N ARG A 44 5.46 -8.03 -10.17
CA ARG A 44 6.66 -7.81 -9.32
C ARG A 44 6.32 -7.57 -7.85
N GLY A 45 5.31 -6.74 -7.58
CA GLY A 45 5.00 -6.25 -6.24
C GLY A 45 5.74 -4.97 -5.88
N VAL A 46 5.64 -4.59 -4.61
CA VAL A 46 6.29 -3.40 -4.04
C VAL A 46 7.40 -3.87 -3.12
N GLU A 47 8.61 -3.37 -3.35
CA GLU A 47 9.76 -3.62 -2.47
C GLU A 47 9.63 -2.81 -1.17
N PRO A 48 9.94 -3.39 -0.01
CA PRO A 48 9.96 -2.66 1.25
C PRO A 48 11.23 -1.80 1.35
N ASP A 49 11.13 -0.59 1.92
CA ASP A 49 12.32 0.23 2.20
C ASP A 49 13.28 -0.42 3.21
N ILE A 50 12.73 -1.26 4.09
CA ILE A 50 13.46 -2.02 5.10
C ILE A 50 12.98 -3.47 4.96
N GLU A 51 13.82 -4.31 4.38
CA GLU A 51 13.53 -5.73 4.22
C GLU A 51 13.75 -6.48 5.54
N ILE A 52 12.71 -7.16 6.02
CA ILE A 52 12.74 -7.99 7.22
C ILE A 52 11.93 -9.26 6.94
N PHE A 53 12.53 -10.38 7.32
CA PHE A 53 11.86 -11.66 7.42
C PHE A 53 11.53 -11.91 8.89
N ASN A 54 10.30 -12.30 9.19
CA ASN A 54 10.00 -12.86 10.49
C ASN A 54 10.56 -14.27 10.56
N ASP A 55 11.42 -14.52 11.54
CA ASP A 55 11.85 -15.87 11.89
C ASP A 55 10.63 -16.69 12.32
N PRO A 56 10.32 -17.84 11.68
CA PRO A 56 9.12 -18.60 11.99
C PRO A 56 9.05 -19.10 13.43
N TYR A 57 10.19 -19.37 14.07
CA TYR A 57 10.23 -19.80 15.47
C TYR A 57 9.92 -18.62 16.39
N LYS A 58 10.51 -17.45 16.16
CA LYS A 58 10.22 -16.24 16.94
C LYS A 58 8.77 -15.79 16.78
N GLU A 59 8.26 -15.79 15.54
CA GLU A 59 6.87 -15.46 15.26
C GLU A 59 5.91 -16.42 15.98
N PHE A 60 6.21 -17.73 15.96
CA PHE A 60 5.47 -18.73 16.72
C PHE A 60 5.49 -18.47 18.23
N MET A 61 6.62 -17.98 18.76
CA MET A 61 6.76 -17.57 20.17
C MET A 61 6.11 -16.22 20.48
N GLY A 62 5.50 -15.54 19.49
CA GLY A 62 4.81 -14.26 19.65
C GLY A 62 5.70 -13.03 19.46
N GLU A 63 6.95 -13.21 18.99
CA GLU A 63 7.87 -12.12 18.66
C GLU A 63 7.75 -11.76 17.17
N ASP A 64 7.13 -10.62 16.87
CA ASP A 64 7.02 -10.10 15.49
C ASP A 64 8.13 -9.10 15.19
N GLU A 65 9.16 -9.57 14.48
CA GLU A 65 10.34 -8.77 14.13
C GLU A 65 10.01 -7.57 13.21
N GLN A 66 9.04 -7.72 12.30
CA GLN A 66 8.57 -6.62 11.45
C GLN A 66 7.88 -5.53 12.26
N LEU A 67 7.02 -5.91 13.21
CA LEU A 67 6.33 -4.98 14.08
C LEU A 67 7.30 -4.24 15.01
N GLU A 68 8.22 -4.96 15.65
CA GLU A 68 9.22 -4.35 16.53
C GLU A 68 10.10 -3.35 15.77
N LYS A 69 10.53 -3.69 14.55
CA LYS A 69 11.25 -2.73 13.70
C LYS A 69 10.40 -1.51 13.36
N ALA A 70 9.14 -1.69 13.01
CA ALA A 70 8.25 -0.57 12.71
C ALA A 70 8.12 0.39 13.90
N ILE A 71 8.02 -0.15 15.12
CA ILE A 71 7.98 0.62 16.36
C ILE A 71 9.30 1.37 16.60
N GLU A 72 10.45 0.72 16.37
CA GLU A 72 11.77 1.37 16.48
C GLU A 72 11.89 2.55 15.50
N VAL A 73 11.53 2.34 14.23
CA VAL A 73 11.62 3.33 13.16
C VAL A 73 10.71 4.52 13.43
N ILE A 74 9.45 4.29 13.81
CA ILE A 74 8.52 5.38 14.07
C ILE A 74 8.93 6.19 15.30
N LYS A 75 9.43 5.55 16.37
CA LYS A 75 9.96 6.25 17.55
C LYS A 75 11.17 7.13 17.21
N LYS A 76 12.02 6.70 16.26
CA LYS A 76 13.13 7.52 15.76
C LYS A 76 12.60 8.70 14.94
N GLN A 77 11.73 8.43 13.97
CA GLN A 77 11.15 9.47 13.11
C GLN A 77 10.41 10.53 13.92
N MET A 78 9.65 10.15 14.95
CA MET A 78 8.94 11.11 15.82
C MET A 78 9.86 12.11 16.51
N LYS A 79 11.12 11.76 16.78
CA LYS A 79 12.10 12.69 17.39
C LYS A 79 12.63 13.70 16.36
N GLU A 80 12.68 13.31 15.10
CA GLU A 80 13.23 14.10 13.99
C GLU A 80 12.14 14.88 13.23
N TYR A 81 10.89 14.43 13.30
CA TYR A 81 9.79 14.93 12.50
C TYR A 81 9.26 16.26 13.01
N ASN A 82 9.47 17.32 12.23
CA ASN A 82 8.90 18.63 12.48
C ASN A 82 7.64 18.84 11.61
N TYR A 83 6.48 18.51 12.16
CA TYR A 83 5.20 18.69 11.47
C TYR A 83 4.90 20.18 11.25
N LYS A 84 4.75 20.58 9.99
CA LYS A 84 4.24 21.90 9.61
C LYS A 84 2.84 21.71 9.01
N PRO A 85 1.77 22.11 9.72
CA PRO A 85 0.43 22.04 9.14
C PRO A 85 0.37 22.89 7.88
N ALA A 86 -0.30 22.38 6.85
CA ALA A 86 -0.56 23.16 5.64
C ALA A 86 -1.44 24.36 6.02
N THR A 87 -1.03 25.56 5.62
CA THR A 87 -1.88 26.75 5.73
C THR A 87 -3.07 26.56 4.80
N ILE A 88 -4.27 26.58 5.37
CA ILE A 88 -5.51 26.56 4.60
C ILE A 88 -5.55 27.85 3.76
N PRO A 89 -5.68 27.77 2.42
CA PRO A 89 -5.80 28.97 1.60
C PRO A 89 -7.08 29.75 2.00
N PRO A 90 -7.09 31.09 1.85
CA PRO A 90 -8.27 31.88 2.15
C PRO A 90 -9.47 31.38 1.34
N PHE A 91 -10.64 31.30 1.98
CA PHE A 91 -11.86 30.91 1.29
C PHE A 91 -12.19 31.92 0.18
N PRO A 92 -12.71 31.46 -0.98
CA PRO A 92 -13.15 32.36 -2.03
C PRO A 92 -14.29 33.26 -1.53
N ASP A 93 -14.21 34.55 -1.81
CA ASP A 93 -15.28 35.50 -1.52
C ASP A 93 -16.47 35.23 -2.44
N LYS A 94 -17.61 34.84 -1.85
CA LYS A 94 -18.86 34.55 -2.55
C LYS A 94 -19.89 35.67 -2.37
N ASN A 95 -19.52 36.86 -1.88
CA ASN A 95 -20.48 37.96 -1.77
C ASN A 95 -20.99 38.38 -3.16
N PRO A 96 -22.30 38.35 -3.40
CA PRO A 96 -22.87 38.95 -4.60
C PRO A 96 -22.66 40.47 -4.52
N LYS A 97 -22.01 41.06 -5.54
CA LYS A 97 -21.93 42.51 -5.73
C LYS A 97 -23.28 43.09 -6.11
#